data_AF-A0AAU8SDI2-F1
#
_entry.id   AF-A0AAU8SDI2-F1
#
_cell.length_a   1.000
_cell.length_b   1.000
_cell.length_c   1.000
_cell.angle_alpha   90.00
_cell.angle_beta   90.00
_cell.angle_gamma   90.00
#
_symmetry.space_group_name_H-M   'P 1'
#
loop_
_entity.id
_entity.type
_entity.pdbx_description
1 polymer ?
#
loop_
_entity_poly.entity_id
_entity_poly.type
_entity_poly.pdbx_seq_one_letter_code
_entity_poly.pdbx_strand_id
1 'polypeptide(L)'
;MPTPEHPWNSLEIVKLAADVLTPVSVAAFGWLVSHRLKQLELVQWTNQKLIEKRLALYDTIAPLLNRLLCFYTWVGPWKDISPDDVIRAKRELDQTIHVYRHLFDDDVYRAYQSYLDALFDTHSGAGRDARIKSTIAGPDGDRIGHGTYRWNPAWSGRFTNANVASRDEVRARYQRIMDGLRLSLGVAR
;
A
#
# COMPACT_ATOMS: atom_id res chain seq x y z
N MET A 1 27.94 -86.25 10.81
CA MET A 1 26.98 -85.28 11.34
C MET A 1 26.92 -84.12 10.36
N PRO A 2 25.74 -83.76 9.81
CA PRO A 2 25.64 -82.56 8.99
C PRO A 2 25.73 -81.33 9.90
N THR A 3 26.57 -80.37 9.53
CA THR A 3 26.63 -79.05 10.17
C THR A 3 25.29 -78.35 9.95
N PRO A 4 24.70 -77.72 10.98
CA PRO A 4 23.45 -77.00 10.80
C PRO A 4 23.70 -75.88 9.80
N GLU A 5 22.94 -75.87 8.70
CA GLU A 5 22.93 -74.74 7.78
C GLU A 5 22.52 -73.52 8.60
N HIS A 6 23.42 -72.52 8.62
CA HIS A 6 23.25 -71.36 9.47
C HIS A 6 21.93 -70.68 9.06
N PRO A 7 20.95 -70.52 9.98
CA PRO A 7 19.59 -70.05 9.66
C PRO A 7 19.54 -68.56 9.28
N TRP A 8 20.69 -68.00 8.94
CA TRP A 8 20.92 -66.62 8.56
C TRP A 8 21.68 -66.65 7.24
N ASN A 9 20.95 -66.83 6.15
CA ASN A 9 21.50 -66.62 4.82
C ASN A 9 21.57 -65.10 4.57
N SER A 10 22.66 -64.60 4.00
CA SER A 10 22.86 -63.17 3.69
C SER A 10 21.69 -62.59 2.88
N LEU A 11 21.05 -63.44 2.08
CA LEU A 11 19.87 -63.16 1.27
C LEU A 11 18.62 -62.81 2.09
N GLU A 12 18.37 -63.51 3.21
CA GLU A 12 17.21 -63.23 4.07
C GLU A 12 17.39 -61.92 4.84
N ILE A 13 18.63 -61.63 5.28
CA ILE A 13 18.96 -60.36 5.94
C ILE A 13 18.72 -59.18 4.98
N VAL A 14 19.15 -59.31 3.72
CA VAL A 14 18.95 -58.26 2.70
C VAL A 14 17.47 -58.07 2.39
N LYS A 15 16.69 -59.15 2.33
CA LYS A 15 15.25 -59.08 2.05
C LYS A 15 14.49 -58.40 3.18
N LEU A 16 14.80 -58.77 4.43
CA LEU A 16 14.23 -58.13 5.63
C LEU A 16 14.62 -56.65 5.72
N ALA A 17 15.87 -56.33 5.38
CA ALA A 17 16.34 -54.95 5.33
C ALA A 17 15.61 -54.14 4.26
N ALA A 18 15.39 -54.69 3.06
CA ALA A 18 14.65 -54.03 1.99
C ALA A 18 13.17 -53.81 2.36
N ASP A 19 12.54 -54.79 3.01
CA ASP A 19 11.13 -54.73 3.43
C ASP A 19 10.91 -53.68 4.53
N VAL A 20 11.90 -53.41 5.37
CA VAL A 20 11.85 -52.32 6.37
C VAL A 20 12.27 -50.98 5.76
N LEU A 21 13.28 -50.96 4.89
CA LEU A 21 13.82 -49.72 4.31
C LEU A 21 12.82 -49.04 3.38
N THR A 22 12.02 -49.81 2.65
CA THR A 22 11.01 -49.28 1.72
C THR A 22 9.95 -48.41 2.43
N PRO A 23 9.19 -48.91 3.44
CA PRO A 23 8.21 -48.10 4.14
C PRO A 23 8.86 -46.95 4.93
N VAL A 24 10.06 -47.12 5.48
CA VAL A 24 10.80 -46.04 6.14
C VAL A 24 11.18 -44.93 5.16
N SER A 25 11.66 -45.28 3.97
CA SER A 25 12.02 -44.31 2.94
C SER A 25 10.81 -43.54 2.43
N VAL A 26 9.69 -44.23 2.19
CA VAL A 26 8.41 -43.60 1.81
C VAL A 26 7.91 -42.67 2.90
N ALA A 27 7.97 -43.08 4.17
CA ALA A 27 7.57 -42.25 5.30
C ALA A 27 8.47 -41.01 5.46
N ALA A 28 9.79 -41.17 5.35
CA ALA A 28 10.76 -40.07 5.41
C ALA A 28 10.55 -39.07 4.26
N PHE A 29 10.33 -39.57 3.05
CA PHE A 29 10.04 -38.73 1.89
C PHE A 29 8.70 -37.98 2.06
N GLY A 30 7.65 -38.67 2.49
CA GLY A 30 6.35 -38.07 2.77
C GLY A 30 6.42 -36.98 3.84
N TRP A 31 7.18 -37.22 4.91
CA TRP A 31 7.43 -36.22 5.95
C TRP A 31 8.17 -35.00 5.42
N LEU A 32 9.22 -35.20 4.61
CA LEU A 32 10.01 -34.10 4.05
C LEU A 32 9.17 -33.25 3.10
N VAL A 33 8.40 -33.87 2.20
CA VAL A 33 7.48 -33.18 1.29
C VAL A 33 6.41 -32.43 2.07
N SER A 34 5.75 -33.07 3.04
CA SER A 34 4.72 -32.43 3.87
C SER A 34 5.27 -31.23 4.64
N HIS A 35 6.49 -31.36 5.19
CA HIS A 35 7.13 -30.26 5.90
C HIS A 35 7.42 -29.07 4.97
N ARG A 36 7.92 -29.33 3.76
CA ARG A 36 8.18 -28.26 2.77
C ARG A 36 6.90 -27.59 2.29
N LEU A 37 5.85 -28.36 2.02
CA LEU A 37 4.55 -27.83 1.60
C LEU A 37 3.95 -26.92 2.68
N LYS A 38 4.00 -27.31 3.96
CA LYS A 38 3.51 -26.48 5.07
C LYS A 38 4.25 -25.14 5.20
N GLN A 39 5.56 -25.13 4.97
CA GLN A 39 6.35 -23.89 4.99
C GLN A 39 5.96 -22.96 3.84
N LEU A 40 5.75 -23.50 2.64
CA LEU A 40 5.31 -22.72 1.48
C LEU A 40 3.90 -22.16 1.69
N GLU A 41 2.99 -22.98 2.22
CA GLU A 41 1.62 -22.57 2.54
C GLU A 41 1.61 -21.42 3.57
N LEU A 42 2.46 -21.49 4.61
CA LEU A 42 2.56 -20.43 5.59
C LEU A 42 3.03 -19.11 4.97
N VAL A 43 4.06 -19.14 4.11
CA VAL A 43 4.57 -17.95 3.42
C VAL A 43 3.53 -17.38 2.45
N GLN A 44 2.81 -18.24 1.72
CA GLN A 44 1.73 -17.82 0.84
C GLN A 44 0.59 -17.16 1.64
N TRP A 45 0.21 -17.75 2.77
CA TRP A 45 -0.85 -17.23 3.63
C TRP A 45 -0.48 -15.88 4.25
N THR A 46 0.73 -15.71 4.78
CA THR A 46 1.17 -14.43 5.35
C THR A 46 1.24 -13.34 4.28
N ASN A 47 1.74 -13.66 3.08
CA ASN A 47 1.75 -12.72 1.96
C ASN A 47 0.34 -12.33 1.52
N GLN A 48 -0.59 -13.28 1.48
CA GLN A 48 -1.99 -13.00 1.17
C GLN A 48 -2.60 -12.04 2.19
N LYS A 49 -2.35 -12.27 3.50
CA LYS A 49 -2.84 -11.36 4.55
C LYS A 49 -2.23 -9.97 4.50
N LEU A 50 -0.95 -9.87 4.12
CA LEU A 50 -0.30 -8.58 3.87
C LEU A 50 -0.97 -7.84 2.71
N ILE A 51 -1.20 -8.53 1.58
CA ILE A 51 -1.84 -7.94 0.39
C ILE A 51 -3.27 -7.51 0.70
N GLU A 52 -4.06 -8.34 1.41
CA GLU A 52 -5.41 -7.98 1.87
C GLU A 52 -5.41 -6.70 2.70
N LYS A 53 -4.43 -6.52 3.60
CA LYS A 53 -4.30 -5.29 4.39
C LYS A 53 -3.87 -4.09 3.55
N ARG A 54 -2.92 -4.26 2.63
CA ARG A 54 -2.51 -3.20 1.70
C ARG A 54 -3.66 -2.76 0.80
N LEU A 55 -4.50 -3.70 0.34
CA LEU A 55 -5.68 -3.41 -0.46
C LEU A 55 -6.72 -2.62 0.33
N ALA A 56 -7.02 -3.03 1.57
CA ALA A 56 -7.94 -2.27 2.43
C ALA A 56 -7.46 -0.84 2.70
N LEU A 57 -6.15 -0.65 2.83
CA LEU A 57 -5.56 0.69 2.95
C LEU A 57 -5.67 1.48 1.65
N TYR A 58 -5.41 0.84 0.51
CA TYR A 58 -5.59 1.45 -0.80
C TYR A 58 -7.03 1.97 -0.99
N ASP A 59 -8.04 1.16 -0.67
CA ASP A 59 -9.46 1.54 -0.76
C ASP A 59 -9.80 2.75 0.12
N THR A 60 -9.06 2.93 1.22
CA THR A 60 -9.23 4.06 2.14
C THR A 60 -8.53 5.32 1.62
N ILE A 61 -7.27 5.22 1.17
CA ILE A 61 -6.45 6.39 0.83
C ILE A 61 -6.65 6.88 -0.61
N ALA A 62 -6.92 5.99 -1.56
CA ALA A 62 -7.01 6.35 -2.98
C ALA A 62 -8.11 7.38 -3.28
N PRO A 63 -9.34 7.27 -2.70
CA PRO A 63 -10.37 8.29 -2.87
C PRO A 63 -9.95 9.65 -2.31
N LEU A 64 -9.25 9.69 -1.19
CA LEU A 64 -8.76 10.93 -0.56
C LEU A 64 -7.67 11.59 -1.41
N LEU A 65 -6.71 10.80 -1.91
CA LEU A 65 -5.67 11.28 -2.83
C LEU A 65 -6.28 11.86 -4.11
N ASN A 66 -7.28 11.16 -4.68
CA ASN A 66 -7.98 11.62 -5.87
C ASN A 66 -8.81 12.88 -5.60
N ARG A 67 -9.44 13.00 -4.43
CA ARG A 67 -10.14 14.22 -4.02
C ARG A 67 -9.21 15.42 -4.02
N LEU A 68 -8.00 15.27 -3.47
CA LEU A 68 -6.97 16.30 -3.56
C LEU A 68 -6.62 16.60 -5.02
N LEU A 69 -6.35 15.58 -5.83
CA LEU A 69 -6.04 15.77 -7.26
C LEU A 69 -7.11 16.61 -7.96
N CYS A 70 -8.38 16.24 -7.82
CA CYS A 70 -9.52 16.93 -8.41
C CYS A 70 -9.56 18.41 -7.98
N PHE A 71 -9.40 18.68 -6.69
CA PHE A 71 -9.41 20.04 -6.15
C PHE A 71 -8.30 20.92 -6.76
N TYR A 72 -7.06 20.43 -6.80
CA TYR A 72 -5.91 21.21 -7.28
C TYR A 72 -5.82 21.32 -8.80
N THR A 73 -6.47 20.42 -9.55
CA THR A 73 -6.43 20.42 -11.02
C THR A 73 -7.70 20.92 -11.70
N TRP A 74 -8.71 21.33 -10.92
CA TRP A 74 -10.01 21.84 -11.41
C TRP A 74 -10.76 20.85 -12.30
N VAL A 75 -10.65 19.54 -12.01
CA VAL A 75 -11.30 18.46 -12.77
C VAL A 75 -12.19 17.60 -11.88
N GLY A 76 -13.16 16.92 -12.51
CA GLY A 76 -14.09 16.06 -11.79
C GLY A 76 -14.96 16.84 -10.81
N PRO A 77 -15.22 16.32 -9.60
CA PRO A 77 -16.12 16.92 -8.62
C PRO A 77 -15.48 18.08 -7.83
N TRP A 78 -14.56 18.84 -8.44
CA TRP A 78 -13.82 19.89 -7.72
C TRP A 78 -14.73 20.95 -7.09
N LYS A 79 -15.89 21.21 -7.71
CA LYS A 79 -16.90 22.17 -7.23
C LYS A 79 -17.56 21.73 -5.93
N ASP A 80 -17.55 20.43 -5.64
CA ASP A 80 -18.15 19.83 -4.45
C ASP A 80 -17.15 19.66 -3.30
N ILE A 81 -15.89 20.06 -3.50
CA ILE A 81 -14.82 19.90 -2.52
C ILE A 81 -14.52 21.28 -1.91
N SER A 82 -14.90 21.46 -0.64
CA SER A 82 -14.62 22.69 0.10
C SER A 82 -13.18 22.73 0.62
N PRO A 83 -12.63 23.92 0.94
CA PRO A 83 -11.34 24.03 1.60
C PRO A 83 -11.24 23.25 2.93
N ASP A 84 -12.35 23.12 3.67
CA ASP A 84 -12.41 22.27 4.87
C ASP A 84 -12.24 20.78 4.51
N ASP A 85 -12.86 20.32 3.41
CA ASP A 85 -12.71 18.94 2.92
C ASP A 85 -11.27 18.63 2.53
N VAL A 86 -10.57 19.61 1.94
CA VAL A 86 -9.16 19.47 1.56
C VAL A 86 -8.26 19.31 2.79
N ILE A 87 -8.44 20.15 3.80
CA ILE A 87 -7.68 20.05 5.06
C ILE A 87 -8.00 18.75 5.79
N ARG A 88 -9.28 18.35 5.84
CA ARG A 88 -9.71 17.09 6.44
C ARG A 88 -9.09 15.89 5.71
N ALA A 89 -9.17 15.86 4.37
CA ALA A 89 -8.57 14.79 3.58
C ALA A 89 -7.05 14.67 3.80
N LYS A 90 -6.34 15.80 3.91
CA LYS A 90 -4.92 15.80 4.29
C LYS A 90 -4.69 15.16 5.66
N ARG A 91 -5.44 15.57 6.68
CA ARG A 91 -5.29 15.04 8.04
C ARG A 91 -5.59 13.54 8.12
N GLU A 92 -6.65 13.10 7.44
CA GLU A 92 -7.00 11.67 7.36
C GLU A 92 -5.91 10.88 6.65
N LEU A 93 -5.40 11.37 5.52
CA LEU A 93 -4.27 10.74 4.82
C LEU A 93 -3.01 10.66 5.68
N ASP A 94 -2.62 11.76 6.34
CA ASP A 94 -1.47 11.80 7.23
C ASP A 94 -1.62 10.79 8.37
N GLN A 95 -2.77 10.79 9.04
CA GLN A 95 -3.06 9.84 10.10
C GLN A 95 -2.93 8.39 9.61
N THR A 96 -3.60 8.04 8.52
CA THR A 96 -3.59 6.67 7.99
C THR A 96 -2.18 6.26 7.55
N ILE A 97 -1.49 7.08 6.76
CA ILE A 97 -0.17 6.72 6.21
C ILE A 97 0.89 6.65 7.31
N HIS A 98 0.85 7.52 8.32
CA HIS A 98 1.80 7.44 9.43
C HIS A 98 1.57 6.21 10.32
N VAL A 99 0.31 5.88 10.63
CA VAL A 99 -0.02 4.67 11.42
C VAL A 99 0.45 3.41 10.69
N TYR A 100 0.21 3.34 9.39
CA TYR A 100 0.53 2.17 8.58
C TYR A 100 1.85 2.30 7.81
N ARG A 101 2.76 3.17 8.25
CA ARG A 101 4.02 3.46 7.54
C ARG A 101 4.84 2.21 7.22
N HIS A 102 4.84 1.25 8.14
CA HIS A 102 5.57 -0.01 8.04
C HIS A 102 4.99 -0.98 6.98
N LEU A 103 3.78 -0.75 6.50
CA LEU A 103 3.15 -1.57 5.45
C LEU A 103 3.46 -1.06 4.04
N PHE A 104 3.94 0.18 3.91
CA PHE A 104 4.31 0.80 2.64
C PHE A 104 5.81 0.81 2.43
N ASP A 105 6.21 0.65 1.18
CA ASP A 105 7.61 0.79 0.78
C ASP A 105 8.06 2.26 0.91
N ASP A 106 9.35 2.47 1.13
CA ASP A 106 9.93 3.81 1.36
C ASP A 106 9.67 4.76 0.19
N ASP A 107 9.68 4.24 -1.04
CA ASP A 107 9.43 5.03 -2.24
C ASP A 107 8.00 5.54 -2.33
N VAL A 108 7.01 4.72 -1.88
CA VAL A 108 5.61 5.14 -1.81
C VAL A 108 5.47 6.29 -0.81
N TYR A 109 6.11 6.17 0.36
CA TYR A 109 6.07 7.20 1.37
C TYR A 109 6.75 8.50 0.92
N ARG A 110 7.90 8.40 0.23
CA ARG A 110 8.59 9.56 -0.35
C ARG A 110 7.74 10.24 -1.44
N ALA A 111 7.11 9.46 -2.31
CA ALA A 111 6.18 9.98 -3.31
C ALA A 111 5.00 10.70 -2.66
N TYR A 112 4.46 10.14 -1.58
CA TYR A 112 3.39 10.76 -0.79
C TYR A 112 3.80 12.11 -0.19
N GLN A 113 4.94 12.15 0.51
CA GLN A 113 5.47 13.39 1.09
C GLN A 113 5.70 14.44 0.01
N SER A 114 6.33 14.04 -1.10
CA SER A 114 6.54 14.95 -2.24
C SER A 114 5.23 15.49 -2.81
N TYR A 115 4.18 14.68 -2.93
CA TYR A 115 2.88 15.16 -3.37
C TYR A 115 2.27 16.16 -2.38
N LEU A 116 2.23 15.83 -1.08
CA LEU A 116 1.71 16.75 -0.07
C LEU A 116 2.49 18.06 0.01
N ASP A 117 3.81 18.03 -0.16
CA ASP A 117 4.64 19.24 -0.21
C ASP A 117 4.32 20.13 -1.42
N ALA A 118 3.87 19.55 -2.53
CA ALA A 118 3.38 20.32 -3.69
C ALA A 118 2.04 21.01 -3.38
N LEU A 119 1.19 20.35 -2.60
CA LEU A 119 -0.18 20.79 -2.33
C LEU A 119 -0.29 21.72 -1.13
N PHE A 120 0.54 21.53 -0.11
CA PHE A 120 0.38 22.20 1.17
C PHE A 120 1.65 22.91 1.61
N ASP A 121 1.46 24.03 2.30
CA ASP A 121 2.47 24.70 3.09
C ASP A 121 2.25 24.33 4.56
N THR A 122 3.03 23.35 5.01
CA THR A 122 2.98 22.76 6.36
C THR A 122 3.74 23.56 7.41
N HIS A 123 4.54 24.56 7.01
CA HIS A 123 5.36 25.37 7.91
C HIS A 123 4.68 26.70 8.26
N SER A 124 3.38 26.67 8.55
CA SER A 124 2.57 27.87 8.84
C SER A 124 2.64 28.33 10.31
N GLY A 125 3.34 27.59 11.18
CA GLY A 125 3.53 27.86 12.61
C GLY A 125 2.89 26.79 13.51
N ALA A 126 3.39 26.65 14.75
CA ALA A 126 2.88 25.66 15.70
C ALA A 126 1.38 25.86 15.98
N GLY A 127 0.59 24.78 15.90
CA GLY A 127 -0.85 24.78 16.15
C GLY A 127 -1.71 25.39 15.04
N ARG A 128 -1.13 25.77 13.89
CA ARG A 128 -1.86 26.29 12.73
C ARG A 128 -2.03 25.22 11.67
N ASP A 129 -3.16 25.27 10.97
CA ASP A 129 -3.41 24.39 9.85
C ASP A 129 -2.46 24.66 8.69
N ALA A 130 -2.16 23.60 7.95
CA ALA A 130 -1.42 23.72 6.70
C ALA A 130 -2.19 24.62 5.72
N ARG A 131 -1.48 25.49 5.01
CA ARG A 131 -2.10 26.31 3.97
C ARG A 131 -2.17 25.56 2.65
N ILE A 132 -3.23 25.77 1.89
CA ILE A 132 -3.48 25.22 0.56
C ILE A 132 -2.67 26.02 -0.46
N LYS A 133 -1.73 25.37 -1.15
CA LYS A 133 -0.94 25.96 -2.25
C LYS A 133 -1.75 25.94 -3.55
N SER A 134 -2.74 26.82 -3.65
CA SER A 134 -3.58 26.96 -4.83
C SER A 134 -4.17 28.37 -4.88
N THR A 135 -4.76 28.72 -6.02
CA THR A 135 -5.52 29.96 -6.16
C THR A 135 -6.99 29.73 -5.78
N ILE A 136 -7.62 30.78 -5.25
CA ILE A 136 -9.07 30.79 -4.97
C ILE A 136 -9.86 30.97 -6.27
N ALA A 137 -9.38 31.86 -7.13
CA ALA A 137 -9.94 32.12 -8.44
C ALA A 137 -8.81 32.25 -9.47
N GLY A 138 -9.11 31.87 -10.72
CA GLY A 138 -8.21 31.97 -11.85
C GLY A 138 -8.94 31.66 -13.16
N PRO A 139 -8.20 31.58 -14.28
CA PRO A 139 -8.79 31.32 -15.59
C PRO A 139 -9.57 30.00 -15.67
N ASP A 140 -9.18 29.01 -14.88
CA ASP A 140 -9.80 27.68 -14.84
C ASP A 140 -11.10 27.64 -14.01
N GLY A 141 -11.34 28.64 -13.15
CA GLY A 141 -12.53 28.69 -12.31
C GLY A 141 -12.42 29.59 -11.09
N ASP A 142 -13.54 29.73 -10.39
CA ASP A 142 -13.66 30.48 -9.13
C ASP A 142 -14.29 29.59 -8.06
N ARG A 143 -13.59 29.36 -6.95
CA ARG A 143 -14.06 28.54 -5.83
C ARG A 143 -15.15 29.21 -5.00
N ILE A 144 -15.24 30.54 -5.07
CA ILE A 144 -16.29 31.30 -4.38
C ILE A 144 -17.58 31.20 -5.19
N GLY A 145 -17.52 31.50 -6.48
CA GLY A 145 -18.69 31.59 -7.35
C GLY A 145 -19.17 30.27 -7.96
N HIS A 146 -18.28 29.30 -8.22
CA HIS A 146 -18.65 28.03 -8.88
C HIS A 146 -18.75 26.84 -7.92
N GLY A 147 -18.34 26.99 -6.66
CA GLY A 147 -18.48 25.94 -5.66
C GLY A 147 -19.94 25.67 -5.34
N THR A 148 -20.29 24.40 -5.09
CA THR A 148 -21.65 23.99 -4.67
C THR A 148 -21.87 24.18 -3.17
N TYR A 149 -20.85 24.65 -2.44
CA TYR A 149 -20.85 24.93 -1.01
C TYR A 149 -20.92 26.43 -0.72
N ARG A 150 -21.35 26.79 0.49
CA ARG A 150 -21.33 28.18 0.96
C ARG A 150 -19.90 28.57 1.32
N TRP A 151 -19.37 29.59 0.64
CA TRP A 151 -18.04 30.12 0.96
C TRP A 151 -17.96 30.66 2.38
N ASN A 152 -16.99 30.19 3.16
CA ASN A 152 -16.62 30.78 4.44
C ASN A 152 -15.47 31.79 4.22
N PRO A 153 -15.66 33.08 4.55
CA PRO A 153 -14.61 34.11 4.39
C PRO A 153 -13.28 33.77 5.08
N ALA A 154 -13.31 32.99 6.16
CA ALA A 154 -12.10 32.56 6.86
C ALA A 154 -11.22 31.62 6.02
N TRP A 155 -11.78 30.95 5.00
CA TRP A 155 -11.01 30.08 4.11
C TRP A 155 -10.01 30.86 3.26
N SER A 156 -10.25 32.13 2.95
CA SER A 156 -9.30 32.93 2.17
C SER A 156 -7.91 32.98 2.81
N GLY A 157 -7.84 33.03 4.14
CA GLY A 157 -6.58 33.00 4.90
C GLY A 157 -5.88 31.64 4.91
N ARG A 158 -6.52 30.58 4.41
CA ARG A 158 -5.94 29.23 4.32
C ARG A 158 -5.26 28.97 2.98
N PHE A 159 -5.40 29.84 1.99
CA PHE A 159 -4.71 29.70 0.72
C PHE A 159 -3.37 30.44 0.74
N THR A 160 -2.43 29.96 -0.06
CA THR A 160 -1.19 30.64 -0.38
C THR A 160 -0.91 30.52 -1.87
N ASN A 161 -0.53 31.65 -2.48
CA ASN A 161 -0.14 31.71 -3.89
C ASN A 161 1.37 31.48 -4.06
N ALA A 162 2.11 31.25 -2.98
CA ALA A 162 3.54 30.97 -3.05
C ALA A 162 3.79 29.52 -3.47
N ASN A 163 4.67 29.33 -4.45
CA ASN A 163 5.12 28.01 -4.93
C ASN A 163 3.96 27.06 -5.30
N VAL A 164 2.93 27.59 -5.95
CA VAL A 164 1.80 26.78 -6.45
C VAL A 164 2.30 25.89 -7.58
N ALA A 165 2.20 24.57 -7.37
CA ALA A 165 2.57 23.58 -8.38
C ALA A 165 1.66 23.66 -9.60
N SER A 166 2.21 23.38 -10.78
CA SER A 166 1.42 23.30 -12.01
C SER A 166 0.49 22.08 -11.98
N ARG A 167 -0.60 22.11 -12.78
CA ARG A 167 -1.55 20.99 -12.87
C ARG A 167 -0.88 19.69 -13.32
N ASP A 168 0.06 19.80 -14.26
CA ASP A 168 0.81 18.65 -14.76
C ASP A 168 1.78 18.10 -13.72
N GLU A 169 2.40 18.98 -12.93
CA GLU A 169 3.23 18.57 -11.81
C GLU A 169 2.42 17.85 -10.72
N VAL A 170 1.25 18.38 -10.36
CA VAL A 170 0.32 17.74 -9.41
C VAL A 170 -0.09 16.35 -9.91
N ARG A 171 -0.46 16.24 -11.21
CA ARG A 171 -0.83 14.97 -11.83
C ARG A 171 0.33 13.97 -11.85
N ALA A 172 1.53 14.42 -12.20
CA ALA A 172 2.72 13.58 -12.23
C ALA A 172 3.07 13.04 -10.83
N ARG A 173 3.00 13.90 -9.80
CA ARG A 173 3.24 13.47 -8.40
C ARG A 173 2.16 12.50 -7.91
N TYR A 174 0.88 12.74 -8.26
CA TYR A 174 -0.20 11.80 -7.99
C TYR A 174 0.04 10.43 -8.66
N GLN A 175 0.36 10.41 -9.95
CA GLN A 175 0.64 9.18 -10.69
C GLN A 175 1.77 8.37 -10.06
N ARG A 176 2.87 9.02 -9.63
CA ARG A 176 3.96 8.33 -8.92
C ARG A 176 3.50 7.61 -7.65
N ILE A 177 2.59 8.20 -6.88
CA ILE A 177 2.03 7.53 -5.70
C ILE A 177 1.21 6.32 -6.12
N MET A 178 0.31 6.50 -7.10
CA MET A 178 -0.58 5.43 -7.55
C MET A 178 0.19 4.26 -8.16
N ASP A 179 1.27 4.54 -8.89
CA ASP A 179 2.16 3.51 -9.44
C ASP A 179 2.88 2.75 -8.32
N GLY A 180 3.39 3.45 -7.31
CA GLY A 180 4.00 2.83 -6.14
C GLY A 180 3.02 1.96 -5.34
N LEU A 181 1.79 2.46 -5.12
CA LEU A 181 0.73 1.70 -4.48
C LEU A 181 0.37 0.45 -5.29
N ARG A 182 0.25 0.56 -6.62
CA ARG A 182 -0.02 -0.58 -7.51
C ARG A 182 1.05 -1.66 -7.40
N LEU A 183 2.33 -1.27 -7.39
CA LEU A 183 3.44 -2.22 -7.23
C LEU A 183 3.39 -2.91 -5.86
N SER A 184 3.04 -2.18 -4.80
CA SER A 184 2.92 -2.73 -3.44
C SER A 184 1.82 -3.79 -3.28
N LEU A 185 0.83 -3.79 -4.18
CA LEU A 185 -0.26 -4.77 -4.23
C LEU A 185 0.12 -6.05 -5.01
N GLY A 186 1.34 -6.14 -5.54
CA GLY A 186 1.79 -7.30 -6.31
C GLY A 186 1.30 -7.31 -7.76
N VAL A 187 0.71 -6.21 -8.24
CA VAL A 187 0.36 -6.06 -9.66
C VAL A 187 1.63 -5.71 -10.43
N ALA A 188 2.35 -6.74 -10.86
CA ALA A 188 3.49 -6.59 -11.75
C ALA A 188 3.08 -5.97 -13.10
N ARG A 189 4.05 -5.35 -13.78
CA ARG A 189 3.88 -4.67 -15.06
C ARG A 189 3.75 -5.66 -16.22
#